data_AF-A0A850CAM4-F1
#
_entry.id   AF-A0A850CAM4-F1
#
_cell.length_a   1.000
_cell.length_b   1.000
_cell.length_c   1.000
_cell.angle_alpha   90.00
_cell.angle_beta   90.00
_cell.angle_gamma   90.00
#
_symmetry.space_group_name_H-M   'P 1'
#
loop_
_entity.id
_entity.type
_entity.pdbx_description
1 polymer ?
#
loop_
_entity_poly.entity_id
_entity_poly.type
_entity_poly.pdbx_seq_one_letter_code
_entity_poly.pdbx_strand_id
1 'polypeptide(L)'
;MGVLDTLANGSPNQHSVTMCVDGALQAEWDAAVNAIEDAAAADARAGSLAMENLTAAVAHLDEIRDKVAASEVTFLFRQLPWPKRLTLQSEHPPRDGNLVDQVRGFNVETYLPALIKASCVSVTDAAGDTATTIPDTVWQGLLGGVDDNGDHVDGSLNFKQVNDLVQAATEVNDSETRIPTSARSLLKSQDFGASLAQPDLGTSPRSDSADGSPRGSRKSSTTKKATPKRGRSAAT
;
A
#
# COMPACT_ATOMS: atom_id res chain seq x y z
N MET A 1 13.63 -15.99 -28.44
CA MET A 1 14.36 -15.81 -27.18
C MET A 1 14.50 -17.18 -26.53
N GLY A 2 15.73 -17.61 -26.25
CA GLY A 2 15.98 -18.84 -25.51
C GLY A 2 15.75 -18.65 -24.00
N VAL A 3 15.76 -19.76 -23.26
CA VAL A 3 15.65 -19.74 -21.78
C VAL A 3 16.82 -18.95 -21.17
N LEU A 4 18.03 -19.11 -21.72
CA LEU A 4 19.22 -18.39 -21.25
C LEU A 4 19.11 -16.88 -21.45
N ASP A 5 18.55 -16.43 -22.58
CA ASP A 5 18.29 -15.01 -22.83
C ASP A 5 17.28 -14.45 -21.82
N THR A 6 16.28 -15.25 -21.45
CA THR A 6 15.25 -14.85 -20.48
C THR A 6 15.86 -14.67 -19.09
N LEU A 7 16.76 -15.57 -18.68
CA LEU A 7 17.49 -15.46 -17.42
C LEU A 7 18.45 -14.25 -17.42
N ALA A 8 19.11 -14.00 -18.54
CA ALA A 8 20.05 -12.87 -18.67
C ALA A 8 19.36 -11.50 -18.65
N ASN A 9 18.12 -11.42 -19.15
CA ASN A 9 17.34 -10.19 -19.24
C ASN A 9 16.43 -9.94 -18.02
N GLY A 10 16.56 -10.73 -16.96
CA GLY A 10 15.81 -10.55 -15.72
C GLY A 10 16.10 -9.18 -15.10
N SER A 11 15.05 -8.38 -14.87
CA SER A 11 15.16 -7.08 -14.20
C SER A 11 14.84 -7.22 -12.71
N PRO A 12 15.56 -6.50 -11.82
CA PRO A 12 15.28 -6.51 -10.39
C PRO A 12 13.91 -5.90 -10.11
N ASN A 13 13.28 -6.33 -9.01
CA ASN A 13 12.01 -5.77 -8.58
C ASN A 13 12.19 -4.29 -8.19
N GLN A 14 11.19 -3.46 -8.53
CA GLN A 14 11.16 -2.04 -8.24
C GLN A 14 9.78 -1.65 -7.71
N HIS A 15 9.75 -0.66 -6.82
CA HIS A 15 8.53 -0.12 -6.25
C HIS A 15 8.69 1.38 -6.02
N SER A 16 7.65 2.15 -6.31
CA SER A 16 7.67 3.59 -6.11
C SER A 16 6.65 4.01 -5.08
N VAL A 17 7.01 4.95 -4.21
CA VAL A 17 6.12 5.55 -3.21
C VAL A 17 6.12 7.06 -3.40
N THR A 18 4.95 7.63 -3.63
CA THR A 18 4.75 9.08 -3.74
C THR A 18 4.09 9.59 -2.47
N MET A 19 4.65 10.64 -1.87
CA MET A 19 4.09 11.26 -0.67
C MET A 19 4.43 12.75 -0.58
N CYS A 20 3.57 13.51 0.10
CA CYS A 20 3.85 14.87 0.52
C CYS A 20 4.75 14.84 1.77
N VAL A 21 5.89 15.53 1.72
CA VAL A 21 6.85 15.59 2.84
C VAL A 21 6.60 16.81 3.73
N ASP A 22 5.84 17.80 3.24
CA ASP A 22 5.46 18.98 4.01
C ASP A 22 4.27 18.68 4.93
N GLY A 23 4.59 18.39 6.20
CA GLY A 23 3.58 18.11 7.23
C GLY A 23 2.67 19.31 7.54
N ALA A 24 3.12 20.55 7.34
CA ALA A 24 2.27 21.72 7.54
C ALA A 24 1.21 21.81 6.45
N LEU A 25 1.61 21.54 5.20
CA LEU A 25 0.69 21.53 4.07
C LEU A 25 -0.30 20.36 4.14
N GLN A 26 0.12 19.20 4.66
CA GLN A 26 -0.80 18.11 4.96
C GLN A 26 -1.85 18.52 6.02
N ALA A 27 -1.43 19.22 7.08
CA ALA A 27 -2.35 19.70 8.11
C ALA A 27 -3.33 20.75 7.56
N GLU A 28 -2.87 21.64 6.68
CA GLU A 28 -3.74 22.59 5.96
C GLU A 28 -4.77 21.86 5.08
N TRP A 29 -4.34 20.83 4.35
CA TRP A 29 -5.24 20.00 3.55
C TRP A 29 -6.32 19.33 4.40
N ASP A 30 -5.94 18.69 5.50
CA ASP A 30 -6.87 18.04 6.42
C ASP A 30 -7.86 19.05 7.02
N ALA A 31 -7.40 20.25 7.38
CA ALA A 31 -8.26 21.32 7.85
C ALA A 31 -9.27 21.78 6.78
N ALA A 32 -8.84 21.90 5.53
CA ALA A 32 -9.71 22.28 4.41
C ALA A 32 -10.77 21.20 4.11
N VAL A 33 -10.40 19.92 4.15
CA VAL A 33 -11.34 18.80 4.01
C VAL A 33 -12.39 18.82 5.13
N ASN A 34 -11.96 18.99 6.38
CA ASN A 34 -12.88 19.09 7.51
C ASN A 34 -13.84 20.29 7.38
N ALA A 35 -13.35 21.44 6.91
CA ALA A 35 -14.18 22.62 6.67
C ALA A 35 -15.27 22.38 5.61
N ILE A 36 -14.99 21.59 4.57
CA ILE A 36 -15.98 21.19 3.56
C ILE A 36 -17.03 20.26 4.18
N GLU A 37 -16.62 19.28 4.98
CA GLU A 37 -17.55 18.37 5.65
C GLU A 37 -18.48 19.12 6.62
N ASP A 38 -17.93 20.05 7.40
CA ASP A 38 -18.70 20.91 8.30
C ASP A 38 -19.66 21.84 7.53
N ALA A 39 -19.21 22.45 6.44
CA ALA A 39 -20.04 23.31 5.60
C ALA A 39 -21.17 22.52 4.92
N ALA A 40 -20.90 21.31 4.42
CA ALA A 40 -21.90 20.42 3.84
C ALA A 40 -22.93 19.97 4.89
N ALA A 41 -22.48 19.66 6.11
CA ALA A 41 -23.38 19.32 7.21
C ALA A 41 -24.22 20.51 7.68
N ALA A 42 -23.71 21.74 7.56
CA ALA A 42 -24.47 22.96 7.83
C ALA A 42 -25.49 23.27 6.72
N ASP A 43 -25.13 23.03 5.45
CA ASP A 43 -26.02 23.24 4.30
C ASP A 43 -27.25 22.33 4.33
N ALA A 44 -27.04 21.05 4.66
CA ALA A 44 -28.12 20.10 4.89
C ALA A 44 -29.11 20.56 5.98
N ARG A 45 -28.73 21.50 6.86
CA ARG A 45 -29.55 22.00 7.98
C ARG A 45 -30.11 23.41 7.74
N ALA A 46 -29.46 24.27 6.95
CA ALA A 46 -29.70 25.72 6.95
C ALA A 46 -30.06 26.35 5.58
N GLY A 47 -29.83 25.66 4.46
CA GLY A 47 -30.11 26.19 3.12
C GLY A 47 -29.22 27.38 2.69
N SER A 48 -29.60 28.05 1.59
CA SER A 48 -28.89 29.04 0.73
C SER A 48 -27.61 29.76 1.20
N LEU A 49 -27.44 30.11 2.49
CA LEU A 49 -26.21 30.75 3.00
C LEU A 49 -25.06 29.74 3.18
N ALA A 50 -25.38 28.46 3.37
CA ALA A 50 -24.37 27.43 3.54
C ALA A 50 -23.73 26.99 2.20
N MET A 51 -24.39 27.24 1.08
CA MET A 51 -23.81 27.11 -0.27
C MET A 51 -22.63 28.05 -0.51
N GLU A 52 -22.65 29.27 0.05
CA GLU A 52 -21.55 30.24 -0.09
C GLU A 52 -20.31 29.75 0.68
N ASN A 53 -20.50 29.27 1.92
CA ASN A 53 -19.42 28.71 2.74
C ASN A 53 -18.82 27.44 2.12
N LEU A 54 -19.66 26.57 1.54
CA LEU A 54 -19.20 25.38 0.84
C LEU A 54 -18.37 25.76 -0.40
N THR A 55 -18.82 26.75 -1.17
CA THR A 55 -18.10 27.21 -2.37
C THR A 55 -16.74 27.80 -2.01
N ALA A 56 -16.66 28.61 -0.94
CA ALA A 56 -15.41 29.16 -0.46
C ALA A 56 -14.45 28.06 0.06
N ALA A 57 -14.96 27.06 0.78
CA ALA A 57 -14.16 25.94 1.28
C ALA A 57 -13.60 25.07 0.13
N VAL A 58 -14.39 24.82 -0.91
CA VAL A 58 -13.93 24.10 -2.11
C VAL A 58 -12.87 24.89 -2.87
N ALA A 59 -13.05 26.19 -3.07
CA ALA A 59 -12.04 27.03 -3.72
C ALA A 59 -10.71 27.02 -2.95
N HIS A 60 -10.77 27.05 -1.61
CA HIS A 60 -9.57 26.95 -0.78
C HIS A 60 -8.89 25.57 -0.88
N LEU A 61 -9.67 24.48 -0.96
CA LEU A 61 -9.13 23.13 -1.17
C LEU A 61 -8.40 23.03 -2.53
N ASP A 62 -8.95 23.62 -3.59
CA ASP A 62 -8.31 23.63 -4.90
C ASP A 62 -6.96 24.38 -4.87
N GLU A 63 -6.86 25.49 -4.15
CA GLU A 63 -5.58 26.21 -3.95
C GLU A 63 -4.55 25.37 -3.18
N ILE A 64 -4.96 24.64 -2.15
CA ILE A 64 -4.06 23.76 -1.39
C ILE A 64 -3.68 22.55 -2.22
N ARG A 65 -4.58 22.01 -3.04
CA ARG A 65 -4.35 20.85 -3.90
C ARG A 65 -3.13 21.04 -4.79
N ASP A 66 -3.04 22.19 -5.45
CA ASP A 66 -1.94 22.49 -6.37
C ASP A 66 -0.62 22.61 -5.61
N LYS A 67 -0.64 23.17 -4.40
CA LYS A 67 0.55 23.22 -3.52
C LYS A 67 0.96 21.82 -3.08
N VAL A 68 0.00 20.98 -2.68
CA VAL A 68 0.27 19.60 -2.24
C VAL A 68 0.90 18.83 -3.38
N ALA A 69 0.29 18.87 -4.56
CA ALA A 69 0.82 18.20 -5.76
C ALA A 69 2.23 18.70 -6.11
N ALA A 70 2.51 20.01 -5.98
CA ALA A 70 3.84 20.56 -6.21
C ALA A 70 4.88 20.16 -5.13
N SER A 71 4.43 19.77 -3.94
CA SER A 71 5.28 19.35 -2.81
C SER A 71 5.47 17.83 -2.70
N GLU A 72 4.86 17.05 -3.59
CA GLU A 72 5.02 15.61 -3.62
C GLU A 72 6.40 15.21 -4.11
N VAL A 73 6.95 14.18 -3.46
CA VAL A 73 8.17 13.50 -3.90
C VAL A 73 7.92 12.02 -4.07
N THR A 74 8.54 11.45 -5.10
CA THR A 74 8.45 10.04 -5.45
C THR A 74 9.77 9.34 -5.17
N PHE A 75 9.75 8.40 -4.23
CA PHE A 75 10.88 7.54 -3.90
C PHE A 75 10.83 6.28 -4.78
N LEU A 76 11.92 5.98 -5.48
CA LEU A 76 12.08 4.73 -6.23
C LEU A 76 12.95 3.77 -5.44
N PHE A 77 12.38 2.62 -5.10
CA PHE A 77 13.06 1.52 -4.44
C PHE A 77 13.40 0.40 -5.42
N ARG A 78 14.53 -0.24 -5.20
CA ARG A 78 14.97 -1.41 -5.98
C ARG A 78 15.52 -2.49 -5.06
N GLN A 79 15.27 -3.73 -5.45
CA GLN A 79 15.83 -4.91 -4.80
C GLN A 79 17.36 -4.81 -4.66
N LEU A 80 17.86 -5.07 -3.45
CA LEU A 80 19.28 -5.19 -3.19
C LEU A 80 19.82 -6.53 -3.69
N PRO A 81 21.05 -6.57 -4.22
CA PRO A 81 21.76 -7.82 -4.41
C PRO A 81 21.84 -8.60 -3.10
N TRP A 82 21.58 -9.91 -3.16
CA TRP A 82 21.56 -10.78 -1.98
C TRP A 82 22.77 -10.62 -1.04
N PRO A 83 24.03 -10.56 -1.53
CA PRO A 83 25.19 -10.34 -0.66
C PRO A 83 25.15 -9.01 0.09
N LYS A 84 24.71 -7.92 -0.57
CA LYS A 84 24.62 -6.59 0.07
C LYS A 84 23.58 -6.60 1.19
N ARG A 85 22.47 -7.28 0.98
CA ARG A 85 21.43 -7.43 2.00
C ARG A 85 21.96 -8.18 3.23
N LEU A 86 22.70 -9.28 3.04
CA LEU A 86 23.29 -10.02 4.14
C LEU A 86 24.29 -9.18 4.94
N THR A 87 25.14 -8.41 4.24
CA THR A 87 26.07 -7.47 4.89
C THR A 87 25.32 -6.44 5.72
N LEU A 88 24.29 -5.80 5.14
CA LEU A 88 23.47 -4.82 5.85
C LEU A 88 22.82 -5.41 7.10
N GLN A 89 22.31 -6.65 7.02
CA GLN A 89 21.71 -7.31 8.18
C GLN A 89 22.73 -7.58 9.29
N SER A 90 23.95 -7.97 8.93
CA SER A 90 25.03 -8.23 9.90
C SER A 90 25.53 -6.97 10.61
N GLU A 91 25.44 -5.81 9.98
CA GLU A 91 25.81 -4.50 10.55
C GLU A 91 24.82 -4.05 11.64
N HIS A 92 23.63 -4.65 11.68
CA HIS A 92 22.56 -4.33 12.62
C HIS A 92 22.15 -5.56 13.45
N PRO A 93 23.04 -6.11 14.30
CA PRO A 93 22.74 -7.29 15.09
C PRO A 93 21.61 -7.02 16.09
N PRO A 94 20.81 -8.04 16.44
CA PRO A 94 19.71 -7.88 17.40
C PRO A 94 20.22 -7.46 18.78
N ARG A 95 19.45 -6.61 19.47
CA ARG A 95 19.79 -6.17 20.84
C ARG A 95 19.57 -7.28 21.86
N ASP A 96 20.44 -7.33 22.86
CA ASP A 96 20.30 -8.29 23.94
C ASP A 96 19.00 -8.04 24.74
N GLY A 97 18.33 -9.12 25.14
CA GLY A 97 17.05 -9.07 25.83
C GLY A 97 15.84 -8.60 25.01
N ASN A 98 16.00 -8.18 23.75
CA ASN A 98 14.88 -7.78 22.89
C ASN A 98 14.34 -8.96 22.07
N LEU A 99 13.19 -9.51 22.49
CA LEU A 99 12.56 -10.65 21.82
C LEU A 99 12.16 -10.36 20.37
N VAL A 100 11.76 -9.13 20.04
CA VAL A 100 11.35 -8.77 18.68
C VAL A 100 12.55 -8.79 17.75
N ASP A 101 13.67 -8.19 18.17
CA ASP A 101 14.92 -8.19 17.40
C ASP A 101 15.45 -9.62 17.22
N GLN A 102 15.39 -10.46 18.26
CA GLN A 102 15.83 -11.86 18.20
C GLN A 102 15.01 -12.69 17.22
N VAL A 103 13.68 -12.53 17.20
CA VAL A 103 12.79 -13.24 16.26
C VAL A 103 13.03 -12.77 14.83
N ARG A 104 13.30 -11.48 14.62
CA ARG A 104 13.58 -10.90 13.30
C ARG A 104 15.00 -11.19 12.81
N GLY A 105 15.95 -11.41 13.73
CA GLY A 105 17.35 -11.65 13.43
C GLY A 105 18.16 -10.37 13.13
N PHE A 106 17.67 -9.21 13.55
CA PHE A 106 18.33 -7.90 13.41
C PHE A 106 17.71 -6.87 14.36
N ASN A 107 18.42 -5.77 14.64
CA ASN A 107 17.87 -4.63 15.38
C ASN A 107 16.90 -3.85 14.51
N VAL A 108 15.60 -3.93 14.81
CA VAL A 108 14.54 -3.30 14.00
C VAL A 108 14.70 -1.78 13.92
N GLU A 109 15.21 -1.15 14.97
CA GLU A 109 15.35 0.30 15.08
C GLU A 109 16.42 0.86 14.13
N THR A 110 17.51 0.12 13.92
CA THR A 110 18.62 0.57 13.06
C THR A 110 18.58 -0.04 11.66
N TYR A 111 18.14 -1.30 11.55
CA TYR A 111 18.13 -2.02 10.28
C TYR A 111 17.08 -1.47 9.31
N LEU A 112 15.87 -1.12 9.77
CA LEU A 112 14.81 -0.66 8.86
C LEU A 112 15.14 0.70 8.21
N PRO A 113 15.61 1.73 8.94
CA PRO A 113 16.10 2.96 8.32
C PRO A 113 17.26 2.71 7.35
N ALA A 114 18.20 1.83 7.71
CA ALA A 114 19.31 1.48 6.83
C ALA A 114 18.86 0.77 5.56
N LEU A 115 17.83 -0.10 5.65
CA LEU A 115 17.22 -0.77 4.51
C LEU A 115 16.54 0.23 3.55
N ILE A 116 15.82 1.23 4.08
CA ILE A 116 15.24 2.31 3.27
C ILE A 116 16.35 3.02 2.48
N LYS A 117 17.40 3.49 3.17
CA LYS A 117 18.52 4.21 2.55
C LYS A 117 19.20 3.38 1.47
N ALA A 118 19.48 2.10 1.75
CA ALA A 118 20.22 1.24 0.85
C ALA A 118 19.41 0.85 -0.39
N SER A 119 18.09 0.68 -0.25
CA SER A 119 17.20 0.25 -1.33
C SER A 119 16.62 1.41 -2.16
N CYS A 120 16.64 2.64 -1.64
CA CYS A 120 16.26 3.84 -2.38
C CYS A 120 17.31 4.17 -3.44
N VAL A 121 16.90 4.20 -4.71
CA VAL A 121 17.76 4.47 -5.86
C VAL A 121 17.68 5.93 -6.31
N SER A 122 16.49 6.52 -6.20
CA SER A 122 16.28 7.92 -6.54
C SER A 122 15.06 8.50 -5.85
N VAL A 123 15.07 9.82 -5.69
CA VAL A 123 13.91 10.62 -5.30
C VAL A 123 13.69 11.68 -6.35
N THR A 124 12.47 11.78 -6.85
CA THR A 124 12.06 12.74 -7.88
C THR A 124 10.98 13.66 -7.32
N ASP A 125 11.16 14.96 -7.44
CA ASP A 125 10.15 15.95 -7.05
C ASP A 125 9.06 16.13 -8.14
N ALA A 126 8.03 16.91 -7.83
CA ALA A 126 6.95 17.20 -8.76
C ALA A 126 7.40 17.99 -10.02
N ALA A 127 8.53 18.71 -9.94
CA ALA A 127 9.13 19.42 -11.07
C ALA A 127 9.97 18.50 -11.97
N GLY A 128 10.20 17.25 -11.56
CA GLY A 128 11.00 16.25 -12.26
C GLY A 128 12.49 16.30 -11.91
N ASP A 129 12.92 17.13 -10.96
CA ASP A 129 14.29 17.09 -10.46
C ASP A 129 14.52 15.79 -9.70
N THR A 130 15.62 15.10 -10.01
CA THR A 130 15.87 13.73 -9.53
C THR A 130 17.21 13.63 -8.85
N ALA A 131 17.19 13.35 -7.56
CA ALA A 131 18.38 13.03 -6.77
C ALA A 131 18.59 11.51 -6.72
N THR A 132 19.78 11.03 -7.08
CA THR A 132 20.18 9.61 -6.98
C THR A 132 21.09 9.33 -5.78
N THR A 133 21.55 10.39 -5.10
CA THR A 133 22.34 10.30 -3.88
C THR A 133 21.78 11.30 -2.89
N ILE A 134 21.26 10.79 -1.77
CA ILE A 134 20.63 11.59 -0.74
C ILE A 134 21.58 11.61 0.46
N PRO A 135 22.03 12.79 0.91
CA PRO A 135 22.91 12.90 2.06
C PRO A 135 22.29 12.32 3.33
N ASP A 136 23.12 11.76 4.22
CA ASP A 136 22.64 11.20 5.49
C ASP A 136 21.95 12.23 6.38
N THR A 137 22.37 13.49 6.30
CA THR A 137 21.72 14.60 7.01
C THR A 137 20.27 14.80 6.58
N VAL A 138 19.97 14.60 5.29
CA VAL A 138 18.60 14.68 4.76
C VAL A 138 17.79 13.49 5.26
N TRP A 139 18.35 12.28 5.22
CA TRP A 139 17.67 11.10 5.76
C TRP A 139 17.38 11.22 7.25
N GLN A 140 18.31 11.76 8.02
CA GLN A 140 18.11 12.00 9.44
C GLN A 140 17.02 13.04 9.68
N GLY A 141 16.96 14.11 8.87
CA GLY A 141 15.86 15.07 8.92
C GLY A 141 14.50 14.46 8.58
N LEU A 142 14.45 13.47 7.68
CA LEU A 142 13.21 12.80 7.28
C LEU A 142 12.76 11.73 8.29
N LEU A 143 13.65 10.83 8.67
CA LEU A 143 13.34 9.63 9.47
C LEU A 143 13.55 9.85 10.97
N GLY A 144 14.21 10.93 11.35
CA GLY A 144 14.75 11.13 12.69
C GLY A 144 16.02 10.33 12.93
N GLY A 145 16.58 10.44 14.13
CA GLY A 145 17.76 9.68 14.52
C GLY A 145 18.52 10.30 15.67
N VAL A 146 19.83 10.08 15.67
CA VAL A 146 20.76 10.60 16.68
C VAL A 146 21.77 11.48 15.96
N ASP A 147 21.94 12.73 16.39
CA ASP A 147 22.91 13.66 15.80
C ASP A 147 24.35 13.35 16.25
N ASP A 148 25.30 14.13 15.72
CA ASP A 148 26.72 13.98 16.07
C ASP A 148 27.02 14.19 17.57
N ASN A 149 26.11 14.84 18.30
CA ASN A 149 26.21 15.08 19.73
C ASN A 149 25.58 13.96 20.58
N GLY A 150 24.88 13.01 19.95
CA GLY A 150 24.15 11.97 20.65
C GLY A 150 22.70 12.34 21.00
N ASP A 151 22.21 13.49 20.55
CA ASP A 151 20.85 13.96 20.82
C ASP A 151 19.86 13.40 19.81
N HIS A 152 18.64 13.11 20.27
CA HIS A 152 17.56 12.67 19.40
C HIS A 152 17.04 13.82 18.55
N VAL A 153 16.98 13.60 17.25
CA VAL A 153 16.40 14.52 16.28
C VAL A 153 15.10 13.93 15.78
N ASP A 154 14.03 14.71 15.88
CA ASP A 154 12.73 14.32 15.34
C ASP A 154 12.76 14.33 13.82
N GLY A 155 12.20 13.28 13.21
CA GLY A 155 12.00 13.21 11.77
C GLY A 155 10.79 14.04 11.34
N SER A 156 10.83 14.58 10.12
CA SER A 156 9.70 15.29 9.54
C SER A 156 8.57 14.36 9.10
N LEU A 157 8.86 13.08 8.83
CA LEU A 157 7.87 12.10 8.41
C LEU A 157 7.12 11.52 9.61
N ASN A 158 5.80 11.40 9.47
CA ASN A 158 5.00 10.71 10.46
C ASN A 158 5.20 9.18 10.40
N PHE A 159 4.77 8.48 11.45
CA PHE A 159 4.95 7.03 11.57
C PHE A 159 4.38 6.24 10.37
N LYS A 160 3.24 6.68 9.81
CA LYS A 160 2.63 6.01 8.65
C LYS A 160 3.51 6.15 7.41
N GLN A 161 3.99 7.35 7.11
CA GLN A 161 4.88 7.60 5.98
C GLN A 161 6.17 6.80 6.11
N VAL A 162 6.78 6.77 7.31
CA VAL A 162 7.95 5.93 7.58
C VAL A 162 7.63 4.46 7.34
N ASN A 163 6.48 3.98 7.82
CA ASN A 163 6.05 2.60 7.61
C ASN A 163 5.81 2.28 6.13
N ASP A 164 5.29 3.21 5.33
CA ASP A 164 5.09 3.03 3.89
C ASP A 164 6.45 2.90 3.16
N LEU A 165 7.46 3.69 3.56
CA LEU A 165 8.84 3.54 3.05
C LEU A 165 9.46 2.19 3.48
N VAL A 166 9.28 1.79 4.74
CA VAL A 166 9.72 0.47 5.23
C VAL A 166 9.07 -0.65 4.43
N GLN A 167 7.76 -0.55 4.20
CA GLN A 167 7.00 -1.55 3.46
C GLN A 167 7.51 -1.65 2.02
N ALA A 168 7.67 -0.54 1.32
CA ALA A 168 8.23 -0.52 -0.03
C ALA A 168 9.63 -1.15 -0.09
N ALA A 169 10.51 -0.77 0.82
CA ALA A 169 11.87 -1.31 0.92
C ALA A 169 11.86 -2.81 1.22
N THR A 170 10.96 -3.27 2.08
CA THR A 170 10.81 -4.69 2.42
C THR A 170 10.23 -5.47 1.24
N GLU A 171 9.18 -4.96 0.60
CA GLU A 171 8.50 -5.61 -0.52
C GLU A 171 9.43 -5.84 -1.72
N VAL A 172 10.27 -4.86 -2.09
CA VAL A 172 11.22 -5.07 -3.19
C VAL A 172 12.28 -6.12 -2.86
N ASN A 173 12.59 -6.32 -1.58
CA ASN A 173 13.65 -7.24 -1.13
C ASN A 173 13.14 -8.63 -0.76
N ASP A 174 11.89 -8.76 -0.31
CA ASP A 174 11.30 -10.01 0.22
C ASP A 174 10.24 -10.62 -0.69
N SER A 175 9.63 -9.84 -1.58
CA SER A 175 8.56 -10.37 -2.42
C SER A 175 9.09 -11.30 -3.49
N GLU A 176 8.41 -12.44 -3.65
CA GLU A 176 8.59 -13.28 -4.83
C GLU A 176 8.05 -12.53 -6.05
N THR A 177 8.85 -12.41 -7.12
CA THR A 177 8.38 -11.90 -8.42
C THR A 177 7.51 -12.95 -9.10
N ARG A 178 6.33 -13.21 -8.54
CA ARG A 178 5.37 -14.19 -9.04
C ARG A 178 4.11 -13.48 -9.50
N ILE A 179 3.73 -13.73 -10.76
CA ILE A 179 2.41 -13.36 -11.26
C ILE A 179 1.37 -14.13 -10.45
N PRO A 180 0.39 -13.46 -9.80
CA PRO A 180 -0.67 -14.11 -9.05
C PRO A 180 -1.36 -15.18 -9.89
N THR A 181 -1.72 -16.31 -9.26
CA THR A 181 -2.38 -17.43 -9.96
C THR A 181 -3.69 -16.99 -10.64
N SER A 182 -4.40 -16.02 -10.08
CA SER A 182 -5.61 -15.40 -10.66
C SER A 182 -5.32 -14.63 -11.95
N ALA A 183 -4.23 -13.86 -12.00
CA ALA A 183 -3.78 -13.19 -13.22
C ALA A 183 -3.31 -14.21 -14.28
N ARG A 184 -2.67 -15.31 -13.85
CA ARG A 184 -2.33 -16.43 -14.75
C ARG A 184 -3.57 -17.11 -15.34
N SER A 185 -4.66 -17.26 -14.58
CA SER A 185 -5.92 -17.81 -15.13
C SER A 185 -6.61 -16.87 -16.10
N LEU A 186 -6.54 -15.55 -15.86
CA LEU A 186 -7.09 -14.55 -16.79
C LEU A 186 -6.35 -14.55 -18.13
N LEU A 187 -5.01 -14.62 -18.10
CA LEU A 187 -4.19 -14.73 -19.31
C LEU A 187 -4.53 -16.00 -20.11
N LYS A 188 -4.70 -17.14 -19.42
CA LYS A 188 -5.13 -18.40 -20.07
C LYS A 188 -6.56 -18.36 -20.60
N SER A 189 -7.44 -17.53 -20.03
CA SER A 189 -8.84 -17.42 -20.47
C SER A 189 -9.02 -16.54 -21.71
N GLN A 190 -8.11 -15.58 -21.95
CA GLN A 190 -8.14 -14.75 -23.16
C GLN A 190 -7.78 -15.53 -24.42
N ASP A 191 -6.92 -16.56 -24.31
CA ASP A 191 -6.62 -17.48 -25.42
C ASP A 191 -7.83 -18.32 -25.87
N PHE A 192 -8.85 -18.50 -25.00
CA PHE A 192 -10.09 -19.18 -25.37
C PHE A 192 -11.12 -18.25 -26.05
N GLY A 193 -11.00 -16.93 -25.90
CA GLY A 193 -11.94 -15.95 -26.47
C GLY A 193 -11.75 -15.70 -27.97
N ALA A 194 -10.57 -15.99 -28.53
CA ALA A 194 -10.31 -15.88 -29.96
C ALA A 194 -10.84 -17.07 -30.79
N SER A 195 -11.29 -18.15 -30.12
CA SER A 195 -11.82 -19.37 -30.76
C SER A 195 -13.36 -19.46 -30.75
N LEU A 196 -14.06 -18.32 -30.61
CA LEU A 196 -15.51 -18.21 -30.83
C LEU A 196 -15.81 -17.46 -32.13
N ALA A 197 -15.04 -17.73 -33.19
CA ALA A 197 -15.56 -17.57 -34.54
C ALA A 197 -16.83 -18.42 -34.63
N GLN A 198 -17.97 -17.74 -34.78
CA GLN A 198 -19.30 -18.32 -34.76
C GLN A 198 -19.37 -19.54 -35.71
N PRO A 199 -19.85 -20.71 -35.25
CA PRO A 199 -20.31 -21.70 -36.19
C PRO A 199 -21.57 -21.17 -36.88
N ASP A 200 -21.48 -21.18 -38.19
CA ASP A 200 -22.49 -20.94 -39.21
C ASP A 200 -23.92 -21.37 -38.77
N LEU A 201 -24.89 -20.51 -39.03
CA LEU A 201 -26.32 -20.75 -38.76
C LEU A 201 -26.87 -21.77 -39.76
N GLY A 202 -26.50 -23.04 -39.57
CA GLY A 202 -27.04 -24.20 -40.26
C GLY A 202 -28.32 -24.71 -39.61
N THR A 203 -29.46 -24.27 -40.14
CA THR A 203 -30.75 -24.95 -40.28
C THR A 203 -30.98 -26.29 -39.52
N SER A 204 -31.75 -26.22 -38.40
CA SER A 204 -32.88 -27.08 -37.91
C SER A 204 -32.87 -28.64 -38.08
N PRO A 205 -33.54 -29.46 -37.22
CA PRO A 205 -34.86 -29.17 -36.62
C PRO A 205 -35.19 -29.71 -35.20
N ARG A 206 -36.30 -29.17 -34.71
CA ARG A 206 -37.21 -29.58 -33.61
C ARG A 206 -37.27 -31.09 -33.30
N SER A 207 -37.36 -31.39 -32.00
CA SER A 207 -38.32 -32.38 -31.48
C SER A 207 -38.95 -31.89 -30.17
N ASP A 208 -40.27 -31.80 -30.21
CA ASP A 208 -41.19 -31.56 -29.11
C ASP A 208 -41.32 -32.79 -28.20
N SER A 209 -41.79 -32.52 -26.97
CA SER A 209 -42.60 -33.37 -26.05
C SER A 209 -41.97 -33.39 -24.65
N ALA A 210 -42.46 -32.56 -23.72
CA ALA A 210 -43.63 -32.83 -22.87
C ALA A 210 -43.41 -34.04 -21.94
N ASP A 211 -43.14 -33.79 -20.66
CA ASP A 211 -44.11 -34.14 -19.62
C ASP A 211 -43.74 -33.46 -18.30
N GLY A 212 -44.74 -32.87 -17.66
CA GLY A 212 -44.61 -32.23 -16.36
C GLY A 212 -45.46 -32.97 -15.34
N SER A 213 -44.91 -33.21 -14.15
CA SER A 213 -45.64 -33.01 -12.89
C SER A 213 -44.82 -33.33 -11.63
N PRO A 214 -45.24 -32.80 -10.47
CA PRO A 214 -44.35 -32.37 -9.40
C PRO A 214 -44.46 -33.25 -8.14
N ARG A 215 -43.52 -33.07 -7.20
CA ARG A 215 -43.71 -33.00 -5.72
C ARG A 215 -42.43 -33.44 -5.00
N GLY A 216 -42.08 -32.74 -3.92
CA GLY A 216 -41.08 -33.25 -2.99
C GLY A 216 -40.52 -32.26 -1.99
N SER A 217 -41.38 -31.50 -1.30
CA SER A 217 -41.00 -30.75 -0.11
C SER A 217 -40.42 -31.68 0.98
N ARG A 218 -39.20 -31.42 1.46
CA ARG A 218 -38.80 -31.84 2.82
C ARG A 218 -37.83 -30.86 3.47
N LYS A 219 -38.28 -30.35 4.61
CA LYS A 219 -37.60 -29.47 5.56
C LYS A 219 -36.54 -30.25 6.36
N SER A 220 -35.62 -29.46 6.93
CA SER A 220 -35.05 -29.54 8.29
C SER A 220 -33.55 -29.84 8.36
N SER A 221 -32.77 -28.83 8.75
CA SER A 221 -31.60 -29.03 9.60
C SER A 221 -31.52 -27.89 10.62
N THR A 222 -31.59 -28.31 11.88
CA THR A 222 -31.56 -27.51 13.10
C THR A 222 -30.11 -27.22 13.48
N THR A 223 -29.69 -25.96 13.48
CA THR A 223 -28.39 -25.54 14.01
C THR A 223 -28.50 -25.28 15.52
N LYS A 224 -27.91 -26.17 16.32
CA LYS A 224 -27.69 -25.99 17.76
C LYS A 224 -26.76 -24.79 18.00
N LYS A 225 -27.25 -23.80 18.76
CA LYS A 225 -26.47 -22.67 19.25
C LYS A 225 -25.82 -23.07 20.58
N ALA A 226 -24.49 -23.16 20.62
CA ALA A 226 -23.73 -23.42 21.83
C ALA A 226 -23.51 -22.11 22.62
N THR A 227 -23.78 -22.17 23.91
CA THR A 227 -23.55 -21.09 24.89
C THR A 227 -22.19 -21.30 25.56
N PRO A 228 -21.31 -20.29 25.66
CA PRO A 228 -20.18 -20.36 26.59
C PRO A 228 -20.54 -19.74 27.94
N LYS A 229 -20.36 -20.56 28.97
CA LYS A 229 -20.49 -20.28 30.41
C LYS A 229 -19.29 -19.42 30.85
N ARG A 230 -19.50 -18.13 31.13
CA ARG A 230 -18.50 -17.28 31.82
C ARG A 230 -18.60 -17.52 33.33
N GLY A 231 -17.62 -18.21 33.90
CA GLY A 231 -17.32 -18.17 35.33
C GLY A 231 -16.29 -17.07 35.61
N ARG A 232 -16.71 -15.98 36.26
CA ARG A 232 -15.81 -15.08 37.00
C ARG A 232 -15.84 -15.54 38.44
N SER A 233 -14.71 -16.04 38.95
CA SER A 233 -14.47 -16.16 40.38
C SER A 233 -13.58 -15.00 40.80
N ALA A 234 -14.04 -14.30 41.84
CA ALA A 234 -13.28 -13.34 42.62
C ALA A 234 -12.53 -14.08 43.74
N ALA A 235 -11.35 -13.59 44.09
CA ALA A 235 -10.70 -13.68 45.39
C ALA A 235 -9.62 -12.58 45.36
N THR A 236 -9.77 -11.48 46.11
CA THR A 236 -9.43 -11.31 47.54
C THR A 236 -7.94 -11.41 47.77
#